data_AF-A0A6B1DE38-F1
#
_entry.id   AF-A0A6B1DE38-F1
#
_cell.length_a   1.000
_cell.length_b   1.000
_cell.length_c   1.000
_cell.angle_alpha   90.00
_cell.angle_beta   90.00
_cell.angle_gamma   90.00
#
_symmetry.space_group_name_H-M   'P 1'
#
loop_
_entity.id
_entity.type
_entity.pdbx_description
1 polymer ?
#
loop_
_entity_poly.entity_id
_entity_poly.type
_entity_poly.pdbx_seq_one_letter_code
_entity_poly.pdbx_strand_id
1 'polypeptide(L)'
;MPDAIAWYDANAERASDRYESVTFERVHGWLADLLPKPPAAVLDVGAGSGRDAAHLSRLGYDVVAVEPSARMRELARARHDDARINWRDDRLPALKDTFSTGLSFDVILVSAVWMHLAPTDRARAFRKLITLLKPGGLLAITLRDGPDDDHRGFHPVTVDELRRLATDHGAYVERESSNDDHMGRSDVRWRQVAIRLHSPTRRATD
;
A
#
# COMPACT_ATOMS: atom_id res chain seq x y z
N MET A 1 -8.31 -7.88 12.29
CA MET A 1 -6.87 -7.51 12.19
C MET A 1 -6.00 -7.81 13.43
N PRO A 2 -6.50 -8.09 14.66
CA PRO A 2 -5.61 -8.49 15.76
C PRO A 2 -4.70 -9.67 15.39
N ASP A 3 -5.26 -10.65 14.67
CA ASP A 3 -4.56 -11.92 14.36
C ASP A 3 -3.40 -11.74 13.37
N ALA A 4 -3.57 -10.90 12.34
CA ALA A 4 -2.51 -10.63 11.36
C ALA A 4 -1.30 -9.91 11.98
N ILE A 5 -1.56 -8.89 12.81
CA ILE A 5 -0.50 -8.10 13.45
C ILE A 5 0.29 -8.97 14.42
N ALA A 6 -0.41 -9.77 15.25
CA ALA A 6 0.24 -10.71 16.16
C ALA A 6 1.11 -11.73 15.42
N TRP A 7 0.67 -12.22 14.26
CA TRP A 7 1.49 -13.09 13.43
C TRP A 7 2.76 -12.39 12.95
N TYR A 8 2.66 -11.15 12.45
CA TYR A 8 3.83 -10.39 12.01
C TYR A 8 4.79 -10.06 13.15
N ASP A 9 4.28 -9.70 14.34
CA ASP A 9 5.12 -9.48 15.51
C ASP A 9 5.89 -10.76 15.90
N ALA A 10 5.23 -11.91 15.89
CA ALA A 10 5.84 -13.19 16.25
C ALA A 10 6.80 -13.75 15.17
N ASN A 11 6.73 -13.24 13.95
CA ASN A 11 7.49 -13.76 12.80
C ASN A 11 8.34 -12.69 12.11
N ALA A 12 8.58 -11.57 12.77
CA ALA A 12 9.04 -10.34 12.15
C ALA A 12 10.38 -10.50 11.43
N GLU A 13 11.36 -11.15 12.04
CA GLU A 13 12.68 -11.36 11.45
C GLU A 13 12.56 -12.14 10.13
N ARG A 14 11.87 -13.29 10.17
CA ARG A 14 11.66 -14.14 8.99
C ARG A 14 10.87 -13.43 7.90
N ALA A 15 9.80 -12.72 8.27
CA ALA A 15 8.99 -11.97 7.32
C ALA A 15 9.80 -10.84 6.69
N SER A 16 10.54 -10.10 7.51
CA SER A 16 11.38 -8.98 7.10
C SER A 16 12.46 -9.42 6.12
N ASP A 17 13.22 -10.47 6.43
CA ASP A 17 14.27 -10.99 5.54
C ASP A 17 13.70 -11.48 4.22
N ARG A 18 12.55 -12.16 4.26
CA ARG A 18 11.87 -12.62 3.04
C ARG A 18 11.40 -11.46 2.17
N TYR A 19 10.89 -10.39 2.76
CA TYR A 19 10.43 -9.23 1.99
C TYR A 19 11.58 -8.46 1.35
N GLU A 20 12.76 -8.55 1.93
CA GLU A 20 13.97 -7.87 1.43
C GLU A 20 14.78 -8.72 0.47
N SER A 21 14.42 -9.99 0.29
CA SER A 21 15.01 -10.86 -0.73
C SER A 21 14.57 -10.51 -2.16
N VAL A 22 13.67 -9.54 -2.34
CA VAL A 22 13.23 -9.03 -3.64
C VAL A 22 13.30 -7.51 -3.63
N THR A 23 13.59 -6.88 -4.76
CA THR A 23 13.71 -5.41 -4.84
C THR A 23 12.37 -4.73 -5.11
N PHE A 24 12.28 -3.42 -4.84
CA PHE A 24 11.11 -2.62 -5.20
C PHE A 24 10.80 -2.75 -6.69
N GLU A 25 11.79 -2.61 -7.57
CA GLU A 25 11.61 -2.66 -9.02
C GLU A 25 11.09 -4.03 -9.48
N ARG A 26 11.50 -5.11 -8.80
CA ARG A 26 11.00 -6.45 -9.09
C ARG A 26 9.50 -6.56 -8.78
N VAL A 27 9.06 -5.97 -7.67
CA VAL A 27 7.65 -6.05 -7.22
C VAL A 27 6.77 -5.00 -7.90
N HIS A 28 7.32 -3.81 -8.12
CA HIS A 28 6.61 -2.56 -8.41
C HIS A 28 7.08 -1.87 -9.69
N GLY A 29 7.90 -2.51 -10.53
CA GLY A 29 8.36 -1.94 -11.81
C GLY A 29 7.22 -1.54 -12.75
N TRP A 30 6.03 -2.12 -12.58
CA TRP A 30 4.79 -1.75 -13.27
C TRP A 30 4.29 -0.32 -12.96
N LEU A 31 4.83 0.33 -11.93
CA LEU A 31 4.52 1.72 -11.55
C LEU A 31 5.45 2.76 -12.18
N ALA A 32 6.55 2.35 -12.83
CA ALA A 32 7.66 3.26 -13.18
C ALA A 32 7.22 4.49 -14.02
N ASP A 33 6.25 4.33 -14.90
CA ASP A 33 5.70 5.40 -15.76
C ASP A 33 4.43 6.06 -15.20
N LEU A 34 3.89 5.55 -14.08
CA LEU A 34 2.70 6.09 -13.41
C LEU A 34 3.03 7.00 -12.22
N LEU A 35 4.23 6.86 -11.65
CA LEU A 35 4.67 7.67 -10.53
C LEU A 35 4.95 9.13 -10.97
N PRO A 36 4.52 10.14 -10.20
CA PRO A 36 4.86 11.53 -10.46
C PRO A 36 6.36 11.77 -10.24
N LYS A 37 6.94 12.79 -10.86
CA LYS A 37 8.35 13.13 -10.58
C LYS A 37 8.52 13.57 -9.12
N PRO A 38 9.59 13.15 -8.42
CA PRO A 38 9.92 13.67 -7.10
C PRO A 38 10.35 15.15 -7.16
N PRO A 39 10.16 15.93 -6.08
CA PRO A 39 9.59 15.50 -4.80
C PRO A 39 8.05 15.36 -4.88
N ALA A 40 7.53 14.29 -4.27
CA ALA A 40 6.10 14.07 -4.11
C ALA A 40 5.86 13.31 -2.79
N ALA A 41 4.68 13.50 -2.21
CA ALA A 41 4.30 12.88 -0.95
C ALA A 41 3.74 11.48 -1.19
N VAL A 42 4.31 10.47 -0.53
CA VAL A 42 3.90 9.08 -0.65
C VAL A 42 3.46 8.54 0.71
N LEU A 43 2.35 7.81 0.74
CA LEU A 43 1.93 7.02 1.90
C LEU A 43 2.12 5.53 1.57
N ASP A 44 3.00 4.86 2.30
CA ASP A 44 3.18 3.40 2.23
C ASP A 44 2.40 2.74 3.38
N VAL A 45 1.30 2.06 3.06
CA VAL A 45 0.39 1.46 4.05
C VAL A 45 0.71 -0.02 4.20
N GLY A 46 1.04 -0.43 5.42
CA GLY A 46 1.59 -1.75 5.72
C GLY A 46 3.03 -1.88 5.22
N ALA A 47 3.87 -0.91 5.56
CA ALA A 47 5.22 -0.75 5.04
C ALA A 47 6.16 -1.94 5.36
N GLY A 48 5.79 -2.82 6.30
CA GLY A 48 6.46 -4.08 6.56
C GLY A 48 7.95 -3.89 6.90
N SER A 49 8.85 -4.48 6.10
CA SER A 49 10.30 -4.35 6.31
C SER A 49 10.86 -2.97 5.96
N GLY A 50 10.05 -2.09 5.35
CA GLY A 50 10.47 -0.77 4.90
C GLY A 50 11.16 -0.74 3.55
N ARG A 51 11.26 -1.88 2.85
CA ARG A 51 11.86 -1.97 1.51
C ARG A 51 11.29 -0.92 0.55
N ASP A 52 9.96 -0.83 0.48
CA ASP A 52 9.29 0.04 -0.51
C ASP A 52 9.42 1.51 -0.11
N ALA A 53 9.15 1.85 1.15
CA ALA A 53 9.40 3.17 1.70
C ALA A 53 10.85 3.66 1.50
N ALA A 54 11.84 2.81 1.75
CA ALA A 54 13.25 3.15 1.60
C ALA A 54 13.64 3.36 0.14
N HIS A 55 13.15 2.52 -0.77
CA HIS A 55 13.40 2.71 -2.20
C HIS A 55 12.82 4.04 -2.69
N LEU A 56 11.57 4.35 -2.35
CA LEU A 56 10.92 5.60 -2.72
C LEU A 56 11.64 6.81 -2.08
N SER A 57 12.04 6.72 -0.82
CA SER A 57 12.84 7.77 -0.17
C SER A 57 14.14 8.08 -0.92
N ARG A 58 14.86 7.03 -1.37
CA ARG A 58 16.10 7.18 -2.17
C ARG A 58 15.86 7.82 -3.53
N LEU A 59 14.68 7.64 -4.12
CA LEU A 59 14.28 8.35 -5.34
C LEU A 59 13.95 9.84 -5.10
N GLY A 60 13.85 10.27 -3.84
CA GLY A 60 13.59 11.67 -3.47
C GLY A 60 12.14 11.97 -3.11
N TYR A 61 11.32 10.94 -2.87
CA TYR A 61 9.97 11.13 -2.32
C TYR A 61 10.00 11.39 -0.81
N ASP A 62 9.00 12.11 -0.31
CA ASP A 62 8.74 12.23 1.13
C ASP A 62 7.74 11.14 1.52
N VAL A 63 8.17 10.18 2.34
CA VAL A 63 7.40 8.96 2.59
C VAL A 63 6.85 8.96 4.01
N VAL A 64 5.53 8.80 4.15
CA VAL A 64 4.91 8.38 5.40
C VAL A 64 4.73 6.86 5.34
N ALA A 65 5.41 6.14 6.23
CA ALA A 65 5.37 4.68 6.29
C ALA A 65 4.52 4.23 7.48
N VAL A 66 3.36 3.66 7.20
CA VAL A 66 2.42 3.14 8.20
C VAL A 66 2.65 1.64 8.36
N GLU A 67 3.01 1.20 9.56
CA GLU A 67 3.17 -0.22 9.88
C GLU A 67 2.67 -0.49 11.31
N PRO A 68 1.60 -1.26 11.53
CA PRO A 68 1.06 -1.50 12.86
C PRO A 68 1.83 -2.54 13.70
N SER A 69 2.55 -3.49 13.08
CA SER A 69 3.40 -4.43 13.84
C SER A 69 4.58 -3.66 14.44
N ALA A 70 4.64 -3.64 15.77
CA ALA A 70 5.70 -2.95 16.48
C ALA A 70 7.06 -3.55 16.12
N ARG A 71 7.15 -4.89 16.07
CA ARG A 71 8.41 -5.58 15.78
C ARG A 71 8.87 -5.37 14.33
N MET A 72 7.96 -5.44 13.35
CA MET A 72 8.29 -5.14 11.95
C MET A 72 8.78 -3.69 11.80
N ARG A 73 8.06 -2.74 12.42
CA ARG A 73 8.39 -1.31 12.37
C ARG A 73 9.74 -1.00 13.03
N GLU A 74 10.08 -1.66 14.14
CA GLU A 74 11.41 -1.55 14.77
C GLU A 74 12.52 -2.03 13.85
N LEU A 75 12.38 -3.23 13.27
CA LEU A 75 13.36 -3.81 12.35
C LEU A 75 13.54 -2.92 11.11
N ALA A 76 12.43 -2.42 10.55
CA ALA A 76 12.45 -1.56 9.38
C ALA A 76 13.16 -0.22 9.64
N ARG A 77 12.89 0.43 10.79
CA ARG A 77 13.60 1.65 11.21
C ARG A 77 15.10 1.42 11.40
N ALA A 78 15.47 0.30 12.02
CA ALA A 78 16.88 -0.03 12.24
C ALA A 78 17.63 -0.31 10.93
N ARG A 79 16.94 -0.88 9.94
CA ARG A 79 17.52 -1.22 8.63
C ARG A 79 17.57 -0.02 7.67
N HIS A 80 16.57 0.84 7.71
CA HIS A 80 16.40 1.97 6.79
C HIS A 80 16.34 3.29 7.57
N ASP A 81 17.51 3.74 8.03
CA ASP A 81 17.66 5.04 8.70
C ASP A 81 17.76 6.17 7.67
N ASP A 82 16.59 6.65 7.21
CA ASP A 82 16.47 7.79 6.31
C ASP A 82 15.45 8.80 6.87
N ALA A 83 15.90 10.04 7.05
CA ALA A 83 15.11 11.13 7.61
C ALA A 83 13.87 11.50 6.78
N ARG A 84 13.82 11.11 5.49
CA ARG A 84 12.66 11.29 4.62
C ARG A 84 11.55 10.26 4.85
N ILE A 85 11.77 9.25 5.70
CA ILE A 85 10.76 8.25 6.06
C ILE A 85 10.15 8.60 7.43
N ASN A 86 8.91 9.06 7.41
CA ASN A 86 8.11 9.30 8.59
C ASN A 86 7.29 8.05 8.97
N TRP A 87 7.84 7.26 9.86
CA TRP A 87 7.24 6.02 10.36
C TRP A 87 6.12 6.24 11.38
N ARG A 88 4.98 5.54 11.22
CA ARG A 88 3.78 5.65 12.05
C ARG A 88 3.24 4.28 12.48
N ASP A 89 2.77 4.20 13.73
CA ASP A 89 1.93 3.12 14.22
C ASP A 89 0.47 3.46 13.92
N ASP A 90 -0.04 2.99 12.79
CA ASP A 90 -1.41 3.22 12.36
C ASP A 90 -1.83 2.05 11.46
N ARG A 91 -3.11 1.98 11.07
CA ARG A 91 -3.62 0.87 10.25
C ARG A 91 -4.95 1.16 9.58
N LEU A 92 -5.19 0.45 8.49
CA LEU A 92 -6.53 0.27 7.95
C LEU A 92 -7.42 -0.52 8.94
N PRO A 93 -8.74 -0.30 8.93
CA PRO A 93 -9.51 0.55 8.00
C PRO A 93 -9.61 2.03 8.43
N ALA A 94 -8.94 2.43 9.53
CA ALA A 94 -9.16 3.75 10.12
C ALA A 94 -8.17 4.82 9.64
N LEU A 95 -6.87 4.47 9.59
CA LEU A 95 -5.75 5.39 9.39
C LEU A 95 -5.89 6.64 10.25
N LYS A 96 -6.18 6.46 11.54
CA LYS A 96 -6.67 7.54 12.41
C LYS A 96 -5.63 8.63 12.57
N ASP A 97 -4.39 8.22 12.85
CA ASP A 97 -3.31 9.15 13.17
C ASP A 97 -2.80 9.81 11.91
N THR A 98 -2.68 9.05 10.82
CA THR A 98 -2.37 9.57 9.49
C THR A 98 -3.39 10.62 9.06
N PHE A 99 -4.69 10.34 9.22
CA PHE A 99 -5.75 11.27 8.88
C PHE A 99 -5.73 12.54 9.75
N SER A 100 -5.36 12.42 11.03
CA SER A 100 -5.27 13.57 11.94
C SER A 100 -4.20 14.59 11.56
N THR A 101 -3.21 14.20 10.74
CA THR A 101 -2.15 15.11 10.27
C THR A 101 -2.64 16.16 9.27
N GLY A 102 -3.80 15.96 8.63
CA GLY A 102 -4.28 16.81 7.54
C GLY A 102 -3.45 16.70 6.24
N LEU A 103 -2.52 15.77 6.15
CA LEU A 103 -1.72 15.54 4.94
C LEU A 103 -2.57 14.89 3.83
N SER A 104 -2.16 15.15 2.59
CA SER A 104 -2.67 14.45 1.40
C SER A 104 -1.50 14.02 0.52
N PHE A 105 -1.67 12.90 -0.18
CA PHE A 105 -0.58 12.20 -0.85
C PHE A 105 -0.76 12.20 -2.36
N ASP A 106 0.35 12.31 -3.09
CA ASP A 106 0.37 12.15 -4.54
C ASP A 106 0.26 10.66 -4.92
N VAL A 107 0.85 9.79 -4.08
CA VAL A 107 0.79 8.33 -4.23
C VAL A 107 0.47 7.68 -2.89
N ILE A 108 -0.43 6.70 -2.90
CA ILE A 108 -0.63 5.77 -1.80
C ILE A 108 -0.32 4.36 -2.29
N LEU A 109 0.60 3.67 -1.63
CA LEU A 109 0.96 2.28 -1.89
C LEU A 109 0.30 1.38 -0.85
N VAL A 110 -0.39 0.34 -1.31
CA VAL A 110 -1.02 -0.70 -0.49
C VAL A 110 -0.54 -2.05 -1.03
N SER A 111 0.69 -2.42 -0.69
CA SER A 111 1.30 -3.66 -1.21
C SER A 111 1.05 -4.83 -0.28
N ALA A 112 0.36 -5.87 -0.76
CA ALA A 112 0.12 -7.10 0.00
C ALA A 112 -0.60 -6.91 1.35
N VAL A 113 -1.42 -5.85 1.48
CA VAL A 113 -2.19 -5.56 2.70
C VAL A 113 -3.67 -5.89 2.57
N TRP A 114 -4.26 -5.72 1.39
CA TRP A 114 -5.72 -5.75 1.22
C TRP A 114 -6.38 -7.06 1.66
N MET A 115 -5.70 -8.19 1.51
CA MET A 115 -6.19 -9.50 1.94
C MET A 115 -6.31 -9.64 3.47
N HIS A 116 -5.64 -8.79 4.26
CA HIS A 116 -5.79 -8.79 5.72
C HIS A 116 -7.05 -8.04 6.21
N LEU A 117 -7.74 -7.33 5.32
CA LEU A 117 -9.00 -6.64 5.64
C LEU A 117 -10.18 -7.59 5.49
N ALA A 118 -10.95 -7.70 6.57
CA ALA A 118 -12.27 -8.32 6.53
C ALA A 118 -13.12 -7.62 5.46
N PRO A 119 -13.91 -8.36 4.65
CA PRO A 119 -14.72 -7.75 3.60
C PRO A 119 -15.61 -6.59 4.07
N THR A 120 -16.12 -6.67 5.31
CA THR A 120 -16.95 -5.64 5.95
C THR A 120 -16.21 -4.32 6.21
N ASP A 121 -14.88 -4.34 6.31
CA ASP A 121 -14.04 -3.16 6.59
C ASP A 121 -13.52 -2.47 5.32
N ARG A 122 -13.58 -3.15 4.16
CA ARG A 122 -12.92 -2.71 2.92
C ARG A 122 -13.51 -1.42 2.33
N ALA A 123 -14.82 -1.26 2.35
CA ALA A 123 -15.45 -0.01 1.90
C ALA A 123 -14.99 1.19 2.75
N ARG A 124 -14.88 1.01 4.08
CA ARG A 124 -14.37 2.05 4.98
C ARG A 124 -12.89 2.34 4.71
N ALA A 125 -12.07 1.30 4.56
CA ALA A 125 -10.65 1.41 4.25
C ALA A 125 -10.43 2.16 2.94
N PHE A 126 -11.14 1.78 1.87
CA PHE A 126 -11.03 2.41 0.56
C PHE A 126 -11.39 3.89 0.61
N ARG A 127 -12.53 4.23 1.24
CA ARG A 127 -12.93 5.63 1.43
C ARG A 127 -11.83 6.44 2.14
N LYS A 128 -11.17 5.87 3.15
CA LYS A 128 -10.06 6.53 3.85
C LYS A 128 -8.86 6.75 2.94
N LEU A 129 -8.46 5.76 2.16
CA LEU A 129 -7.37 5.88 1.19
C LEU A 129 -7.68 6.97 0.15
N ILE A 130 -8.86 6.94 -0.48
CA ILE A 130 -9.25 7.94 -1.48
C ILE A 130 -9.30 9.36 -0.90
N THR A 131 -9.79 9.52 0.34
CA THR A 131 -9.84 10.84 0.99
C THR A 131 -8.44 11.41 1.26
N LEU A 132 -7.44 10.54 1.44
CA LEU A 132 -6.05 10.93 1.67
C LEU A 132 -5.30 11.23 0.36
N LEU A 133 -5.85 10.91 -0.81
CA LEU A 133 -5.25 11.27 -2.09
C LEU A 133 -5.47 12.75 -2.39
N LYS A 134 -4.42 13.38 -2.93
CA LYS A 134 -4.59 14.65 -3.67
C LYS A 134 -5.45 14.40 -4.92
N PRO A 135 -6.15 15.42 -5.45
CA PRO A 135 -6.79 15.30 -6.76
C PRO A 135 -5.79 14.87 -7.84
N GLY A 136 -6.14 13.88 -8.66
CA GLY A 136 -5.20 13.27 -9.62
C GLY A 136 -4.21 12.29 -9.00
N GLY A 137 -4.28 12.04 -7.70
CA GLY A 137 -3.40 11.13 -6.97
C GLY A 137 -3.60 9.67 -7.37
N LEU A 138 -2.55 8.88 -7.16
CA LEU A 138 -2.47 7.46 -7.49
C LEU A 138 -2.63 6.60 -6.23
N LEU A 139 -3.60 5.69 -6.22
CA LEU A 139 -3.62 4.54 -5.33
C LEU A 139 -3.09 3.31 -6.08
N ALA A 140 -1.93 2.81 -5.68
CA ALA A 140 -1.34 1.58 -6.18
C ALA A 140 -1.60 0.44 -5.16
N ILE A 141 -2.27 -0.62 -5.59
CA ILE A 141 -2.66 -1.73 -4.72
C ILE A 141 -2.32 -3.07 -5.37
N THR A 142 -1.74 -3.98 -4.58
CA THR A 142 -1.47 -5.35 -5.03
C THR A 142 -2.37 -6.33 -4.29
N LEU A 143 -3.08 -7.16 -5.05
CA LEU A 143 -3.97 -8.20 -4.55
C LEU A 143 -3.31 -9.56 -4.72
N ARG A 144 -3.36 -10.38 -3.66
CA ARG A 144 -2.90 -11.75 -3.70
C ARG A 144 -4.01 -12.66 -4.20
N ASP A 145 -3.72 -13.38 -5.28
CA ASP A 145 -4.50 -14.51 -5.77
C ASP A 145 -3.77 -15.80 -5.37
N GLY A 146 -4.41 -16.68 -4.61
CA GLY A 146 -3.78 -17.89 -4.05
C GLY A 146 -4.55 -18.40 -2.85
N PRO A 147 -4.16 -19.55 -2.27
CA PRO A 147 -4.92 -20.19 -1.20
C PRO A 147 -5.02 -19.31 0.04
N ASP A 148 -6.13 -19.44 0.77
CA ASP A 148 -6.34 -18.78 2.04
C ASP A 148 -5.24 -19.15 3.07
N ASP A 149 -5.05 -18.29 4.05
CA ASP A 149 -4.11 -18.50 5.16
C ASP A 149 -4.77 -18.01 6.44
N ASP A 150 -5.38 -18.95 7.15
CA ASP A 150 -6.12 -18.67 8.39
C ASP A 150 -5.21 -18.11 9.48
N HIS A 151 -3.93 -18.49 9.51
CA HIS A 151 -2.98 -17.99 10.51
C HIS A 151 -2.70 -16.50 10.34
N ARG A 152 -2.81 -15.98 9.11
CA ARG A 152 -2.62 -14.56 8.79
C ARG A 152 -3.94 -13.81 8.57
N GLY A 153 -5.07 -14.50 8.70
CA GLY A 153 -6.40 -13.95 8.48
C GLY A 153 -6.58 -13.41 7.05
N PHE A 154 -6.12 -14.17 6.05
CA PHE A 154 -6.34 -13.78 4.66
C PHE A 154 -7.81 -13.96 4.26
N HIS A 155 -8.28 -13.01 3.47
CA HIS A 155 -9.61 -13.01 2.89
C HIS A 155 -9.49 -12.92 1.35
N PRO A 156 -10.41 -13.57 0.59
CA PRO A 156 -10.44 -13.45 -0.86
C PRO A 156 -10.56 -11.99 -1.32
N VAL A 157 -9.86 -11.65 -2.41
CA VAL A 157 -9.80 -10.30 -2.97
C VAL A 157 -10.03 -10.34 -4.47
N THR A 158 -10.69 -9.32 -5.02
CA THR A 158 -10.93 -9.23 -6.47
C THR A 158 -10.71 -7.83 -6.99
N VAL A 159 -10.28 -7.72 -8.25
CA VAL A 159 -10.14 -6.40 -8.90
C VAL A 159 -11.52 -5.75 -9.11
N ASP A 160 -12.57 -6.55 -9.31
CA ASP A 160 -13.94 -6.04 -9.46
C ASP A 160 -14.44 -5.32 -8.20
N GLU A 161 -14.06 -5.78 -7.00
CA GLU A 161 -14.33 -5.07 -5.76
C GLU A 161 -13.69 -3.67 -5.78
N LEU A 162 -12.40 -3.59 -6.10
CA LEU A 162 -11.69 -2.32 -6.19
C LEU A 162 -12.27 -1.40 -7.27
N ARG A 163 -12.67 -1.96 -8.41
CA ARG A 163 -13.27 -1.21 -9.52
C ARG A 163 -14.59 -0.57 -9.11
N ARG A 164 -15.47 -1.32 -8.42
CA ARG A 164 -16.73 -0.78 -7.87
C ARG A 164 -16.46 0.33 -6.86
N LEU A 165 -15.59 0.07 -5.89
CA LEU A 165 -15.22 1.05 -4.88
C LEU A 165 -14.61 2.33 -5.49
N ALA A 166 -13.77 2.19 -6.52
CA ALA A 166 -13.22 3.33 -7.24
C ALA A 166 -14.33 4.17 -7.88
N THR A 167 -15.25 3.55 -8.61
CA THR A 167 -16.38 4.25 -9.25
C THR A 167 -17.25 4.99 -8.23
N ASP A 168 -17.58 4.34 -7.10
CA ASP A 168 -18.39 4.94 -6.03
C ASP A 168 -17.74 6.18 -5.38
N HIS A 169 -16.42 6.32 -5.53
CA HIS A 169 -15.63 7.40 -4.94
C HIS A 169 -15.02 8.36 -5.97
N GLY A 170 -15.53 8.39 -7.19
CA GLY A 170 -15.05 9.32 -8.23
C GLY A 170 -13.60 9.05 -8.61
N ALA A 171 -13.19 7.79 -8.62
CA ALA A 171 -11.90 7.31 -9.11
C ALA A 171 -12.11 6.27 -10.20
N TYR A 172 -11.04 5.90 -10.92
CA TYR A 172 -11.10 4.87 -11.95
C TYR A 172 -9.84 4.00 -11.93
N VAL A 173 -9.98 2.75 -12.36
CA VAL A 173 -8.83 1.85 -12.58
C VAL A 173 -8.13 2.31 -13.87
N GLU A 174 -6.94 2.86 -13.74
CA GLU A 174 -6.13 3.33 -14.87
C GLU A 174 -5.30 2.20 -15.47
N ARG A 175 -4.78 1.29 -14.63
CA ARG A 175 -4.02 0.12 -15.07
C ARG A 175 -4.34 -1.07 -14.20
N GLU A 176 -4.43 -2.22 -14.86
CA GLU A 176 -4.53 -3.52 -14.24
C GLU A 176 -3.53 -4.46 -14.94
N SER A 177 -2.71 -5.14 -14.16
CA SER A 177 -1.77 -6.15 -14.64
C SER A 177 -1.68 -7.32 -13.66
N SER A 178 -0.97 -8.36 -14.05
CA SER A 178 -0.68 -9.49 -13.17
C SER A 178 0.73 -10.01 -13.37
N ASN A 179 1.31 -10.54 -12.31
CA ASN A 179 2.61 -11.19 -12.31
C ASN A 179 2.61 -12.42 -11.40
N ASP A 180 3.52 -13.35 -11.70
CA ASP A 180 3.80 -14.49 -10.83
C ASP A 180 4.49 -14.02 -9.55
N ASP A 181 4.38 -14.82 -8.49
CA ASP A 181 5.04 -14.52 -7.23
C ASP A 181 6.58 -14.51 -7.37
N HIS A 182 7.20 -13.39 -7.00
CA HIS A 182 8.65 -13.23 -7.06
C HIS A 182 9.39 -13.87 -5.87
N MET A 183 8.67 -14.49 -4.93
CA MET A 183 9.22 -15.19 -3.77
C MET A 183 9.09 -16.73 -3.89
N GLY A 184 8.90 -17.24 -5.11
CA GLY A 184 8.98 -18.67 -5.43
C GLY A 184 7.75 -19.51 -5.06
N ARG A 185 6.61 -18.89 -4.73
CA ARG A 185 5.35 -19.63 -4.49
C ARG A 185 4.60 -19.86 -5.80
N SER A 186 4.56 -21.11 -6.27
CA SER A 186 3.92 -21.47 -7.54
C SER A 186 2.39 -21.38 -7.53
N ASP A 187 1.79 -21.38 -6.35
CA ASP A 187 0.34 -21.32 -6.09
C ASP A 187 -0.15 -19.89 -5.82
N VAL A 188 0.74 -18.89 -5.91
CA VAL A 188 0.41 -17.49 -5.68
C VAL A 188 0.66 -16.67 -6.94
N ARG A 189 -0.33 -15.87 -7.29
CA ARG A 189 -0.22 -14.80 -8.29
C ARG A 189 -0.61 -13.47 -7.68
N TRP A 190 -0.17 -12.40 -8.32
CA TRP A 190 -0.45 -11.05 -7.88
C TRP A 190 -1.21 -10.31 -8.98
N ARG A 191 -2.27 -9.62 -8.59
CA ARG A 191 -2.92 -8.59 -9.42
C ARG A 191 -2.41 -7.24 -8.96
N GLN A 192 -2.00 -6.41 -9.91
CA GLN A 192 -1.48 -5.07 -9.69
C GLN A 192 -2.52 -4.09 -10.24
N VAL A 193 -2.99 -3.15 -9.42
CA VAL A 193 -4.05 -2.22 -9.82
C VAL A 193 -3.61 -0.80 -9.48
N ALA A 194 -3.57 0.07 -10.48
CA ALA A 194 -3.44 1.51 -10.32
C ALA A 194 -4.82 2.15 -10.44
N ILE A 195 -5.21 2.88 -9.40
CA ILE A 195 -6.47 3.61 -9.32
C ILE A 195 -6.13 5.10 -9.26
N ARG A 196 -6.73 5.89 -10.15
CA ARG A 196 -6.53 7.33 -10.23
C ARG A 196 -7.76 8.05 -9.71
N LEU A 197 -7.57 8.98 -8.77
CA LEU A 197 -8.63 9.90 -8.35
C LEU A 197 -8.80 10.96 -9.44
N HIS A 198 -10.03 11.27 -9.86
CA HIS A 198 -10.25 12.33 -10.84
C HIS A 198 -9.73 13.68 -10.30
N SER A 199 -9.01 14.42 -11.14
CA SER A 199 -8.74 15.83 -10.88
C SER A 199 -10.00 16.64 -11.22
N PRO A 200 -10.43 17.61 -10.38
CA PRO A 200 -11.47 18.53 -10.78
C PRO A 200 -10.98 19.27 -12.02
N THR A 201 -11.76 19.24 -13.09
CA THR A 201 -11.55 20.05 -14.27
C THR A 201 -11.53 21.51 -13.82
N ARG A 202 -10.42 22.22 -14.03
CA ARG A 202 -10.45 23.69 -13.93
C ARG A 202 -11.51 24.15 -14.94
N ARG A 203 -12.59 24.77 -14.47
CA ARG A 203 -13.40 25.60 -15.36
C ARG A 203 -12.43 26.65 -15.89
N ALA A 204 -12.24 26.69 -17.21
CA ALA A 204 -11.68 27.87 -17.85
C ALA A 204 -12.60 29.02 -17.45
N THR A 205 -12.09 29.94 -16.64
CA THR A 205 -12.69 31.26 -16.54
C THR A 205 -12.36 31.95 -17.85
N ASP A 206 -13.38 32.11 -18.69
CA ASP A 206 -13.37 32.97 -19.88
C ASP A 206 -12.99 34.42 -19.52
#